data_AF-A0A962US89-F1
#
_entry.id   AF-A0A962US89-F1
#
_cell.length_a   1.000
_cell.length_b   1.000
_cell.length_c   1.000
_cell.angle_alpha   90.00
_cell.angle_beta   90.00
_cell.angle_gamma   90.00
#
_symmetry.space_group_name_H-M   'P 1'
#
loop_
_entity.id
_entity.type
_entity.pdbx_description
1 polymer ?
#
loop_
_entity_poly.entity_id
_entity_poly.type
_entity_poly.pdbx_seq_one_letter_code
_entity_poly.pdbx_strand_id
1 'polypeptide(L)'
;MARRVARGIEQAGMQARLRTVPAVSADHEATAAPVPDSGAPYATLDDLAGCAGLALGSPTRFGNMAAALKYFLDGTSGLWMKAALAGKPAGVFTSTSSMHGGQETTL
;
A
#
# COMPACT_ATOMS: atom_id res chain seq x y z
N MET A 1 -2.44 -11.20 3.72
CA MET A 1 -1.92 -10.58 4.96
C MET A 1 -2.74 -9.36 5.39
N ALA A 2 -2.94 -8.35 4.54
CA ALA A 2 -3.58 -7.07 4.88
C ALA A 2 -4.90 -7.17 5.68
N ARG A 3 -5.82 -8.09 5.34
CA ARG A 3 -7.06 -8.31 6.11
C ARG A 3 -6.82 -8.71 7.57
N ARG A 4 -5.75 -9.45 7.86
CA ARG A 4 -5.37 -9.84 9.23
C ARG A 4 -4.80 -8.66 10.00
N VAL A 5 -4.00 -7.83 9.35
CA VAL A 5 -3.48 -6.57 9.91
C VAL A 5 -4.65 -5.64 10.25
N ALA A 6 -5.59 -5.46 9.31
CA ALA A 6 -6.80 -4.66 9.52
C ALA A 6 -7.61 -5.15 10.73
N ARG A 7 -7.84 -6.47 10.84
CA ARG A 7 -8.51 -7.07 12.01
C ARG A 7 -7.77 -6.78 13.32
N GLY A 8 -6.43 -6.85 13.32
CA GLY A 8 -5.64 -6.54 14.51
C GLY A 8 -5.77 -5.07 14.93
N ILE A 9 -5.80 -4.14 13.97
CA ILE A 9 -6.04 -2.71 14.20
C ILE A 9 -7.43 -2.49 14.81
N GLU A 10 -8.46 -3.15 14.27
CA GLU A 10 -9.84 -3.08 14.79
C GLU A 10 -9.95 -3.63 16.22
N GLN A 11 -9.26 -4.73 16.52
CA GLN A 11 -9.21 -5.29 17.87
C GLN A 11 -8.50 -4.38 18.88
N ALA A 12 -7.56 -3.55 18.41
CA ALA A 12 -6.91 -2.53 19.23
C ALA A 12 -7.77 -1.26 19.41
N GLY A 13 -9.01 -1.24 18.90
CA GLY A 13 -9.94 -0.11 19.06
C GLY A 13 -9.80 1.00 18.02
N MET A 14 -9.06 0.78 16.92
CA MET A 14 -8.90 1.75 15.83
C MET A 14 -9.66 1.33 14.58
N GLN A 15 -10.12 2.28 13.78
CA GLN A 15 -10.78 1.98 12.50
C GLN A 15 -9.74 1.65 11.41
N ALA A 16 -9.80 0.43 10.87
CA ALA A 16 -8.97 0.04 9.74
C ALA A 16 -9.62 0.46 8.40
N ARG A 17 -8.82 1.05 7.52
CA ARG A 17 -9.21 1.41 6.13
C ARG A 17 -8.43 0.53 5.17
N LEU A 18 -9.03 -0.57 4.70
CA LEU A 18 -8.37 -1.45 3.74
C LEU A 18 -8.46 -0.88 2.32
N ARG A 19 -7.31 -0.77 1.64
CA ARG A 19 -7.18 -0.28 0.26
C ARG A 19 -6.20 -1.15 -0.53
N THR A 20 -6.32 -1.09 -1.85
CA THR A 20 -5.34 -1.65 -2.80
C THR A 20 -4.82 -0.56 -3.74
N VAL A 21 -3.79 -0.87 -4.52
CA VAL A 21 -3.27 0.02 -5.59
C VAL A 21 -3.58 -0.59 -6.96
N PRO A 22 -3.81 0.22 -8.00
CA PRO A 22 -3.99 -0.29 -9.35
C PRO A 22 -2.70 -0.93 -9.87
N ALA A 23 -2.85 -1.95 -10.72
CA ALA A 23 -1.71 -2.54 -11.41
C ALA A 23 -1.11 -1.52 -12.39
N VAL A 24 0.22 -1.56 -12.55
CA VAL A 24 0.90 -0.81 -13.61
C VAL A 24 0.84 -1.66 -14.88
N SER A 25 0.20 -1.14 -15.92
CA SER A 25 0.18 -1.75 -17.25
C SER A 25 1.46 -1.43 -18.02
N ALA A 26 2.02 -2.42 -18.72
CA ALA A 26 3.06 -2.19 -19.70
C ALA A 26 2.50 -1.67 -21.04
N ASP A 27 1.23 -1.96 -21.31
CA ASP A 27 0.53 -1.56 -22.53
C ASP A 27 -0.13 -0.20 -22.35
N HIS A 28 0.10 0.72 -23.29
CA HIS A 28 -0.37 2.10 -23.23
C HIS A 28 -1.88 2.27 -23.40
N GLU A 29 -2.58 1.21 -23.80
CA GLU A 29 -4.03 1.22 -24.09
C GLU A 29 -4.88 0.69 -22.93
N ALA A 30 -4.26 0.01 -21.95
CA ALA A 30 -4.99 -0.60 -20.84
C ALA A 30 -4.99 0.30 -19.61
N THR A 31 -6.15 0.89 -19.32
CA THR A 31 -6.43 1.56 -18.04
C THR A 31 -7.20 0.62 -17.12
N ALA A 32 -6.74 0.49 -15.86
CA ALA A 32 -7.53 -0.19 -14.84
C ALA A 32 -8.90 0.49 -14.69
N ALA A 33 -9.94 -0.29 -14.39
CA ALA A 33 -11.25 0.27 -14.06
C ALA A 33 -11.14 1.25 -12.87
N PRO A 34 -12.00 2.27 -12.74
CA PRO A 34 -11.96 3.19 -11.61
C PRO A 34 -12.19 2.52 -10.24
N VAL A 35 -12.84 1.34 -10.25
CA VAL A 35 -13.10 0.51 -9.08
C VAL A 35 -12.67 -0.92 -9.42
N PRO A 36 -11.95 -1.63 -8.53
CA PRO A 36 -11.59 -3.01 -8.78
C PRO A 36 -12.83 -3.92 -8.80
N ASP A 37 -12.88 -4.87 -9.73
CA ASP A 37 -13.96 -5.87 -9.82
C ASP A 37 -14.03 -6.76 -8.57
N SER A 38 -12.92 -6.90 -7.85
CA SER A 38 -12.85 -7.63 -6.59
C SER A 38 -11.78 -7.07 -5.65
N GLY A 39 -11.98 -7.27 -4.35
CA GLY A 39 -11.03 -6.86 -3.32
C GLY A 39 -11.36 -5.52 -2.69
N ALA A 40 -10.34 -4.85 -2.15
CA ALA A 40 -10.50 -3.56 -1.49
C ALA A 40 -10.48 -2.42 -2.51
N PRO A 41 -11.19 -1.30 -2.28
CA PRO A 41 -11.14 -0.12 -3.16
C PRO A 41 -9.72 0.41 -3.37
N TYR A 42 -9.49 1.10 -4.48
CA TYR A 42 -8.21 1.76 -4.73
C TYR A 42 -7.93 2.86 -3.71
N ALA A 43 -6.67 2.97 -3.29
CA ALA A 43 -6.20 4.02 -2.40
C ALA A 43 -6.23 5.37 -3.11
N THR A 44 -6.63 6.39 -2.37
CA THR A 44 -6.61 7.80 -2.79
C THR A 44 -5.62 8.60 -1.95
N LEU A 45 -5.22 9.78 -2.42
CA LEU A 45 -4.37 10.66 -1.62
C LEU A 45 -5.06 11.13 -0.32
N ASP A 46 -6.38 11.25 -0.34
CA ASP A 46 -7.18 11.59 0.84
C ASP A 46 -7.19 10.47 1.88
N ASP A 47 -7.10 9.20 1.46
CA ASP A 47 -6.92 8.08 2.40
C ASP A 47 -5.61 8.25 3.19
N LEU A 48 -4.52 8.70 2.53
CA LEU A 48 -3.21 8.91 3.14
C LEU A 48 -3.18 10.17 4.03
N ALA A 49 -3.76 11.27 3.57
CA ALA A 49 -3.84 12.50 4.35
C ALA A 49 -4.68 12.30 5.63
N GLY A 50 -5.80 11.59 5.50
CA GLY A 50 -6.79 11.39 6.55
C GLY A 50 -6.54 10.22 7.50
N CYS A 51 -5.44 9.47 7.37
CA CYS A 51 -5.14 8.36 8.28
C CYS A 51 -4.33 8.79 9.51
N ALA A 52 -4.47 8.07 10.62
CA ALA A 52 -3.61 8.26 11.80
C ALA A 52 -2.25 7.56 11.66
N GLY A 53 -2.17 6.51 10.85
CA GLY A 53 -0.95 5.74 10.60
C GLY A 53 -1.12 4.81 9.40
N LEU A 54 -0.01 4.25 8.93
CA LEU A 54 0.07 3.48 7.69
C LEU A 54 0.51 2.04 7.98
N ALA A 55 -0.13 1.08 7.32
CA ALA A 55 0.32 -0.30 7.25
C ALA A 55 0.42 -0.69 5.77
N LEU A 56 1.63 -0.61 5.20
CA LEU A 56 1.87 -0.81 3.77
C LEU A 56 2.32 -2.23 3.47
N GLY A 57 1.74 -2.82 2.43
CA GLY A 57 2.02 -4.20 2.04
C GLY A 57 2.39 -4.33 0.58
N SER A 58 3.45 -5.06 0.29
CA SER A 58 3.79 -5.46 -1.07
C SER A 58 4.36 -6.87 -1.10
N PRO A 59 4.03 -7.70 -2.11
CA PRO A 59 4.84 -8.89 -2.37
C PRO A 59 6.25 -8.46 -2.79
N THR A 60 7.25 -9.31 -2.52
CA THR A 60 8.61 -9.07 -2.96
C THR A 60 8.74 -9.23 -4.48
N ARG A 61 9.37 -8.26 -5.11
CA ARG A 61 9.85 -8.29 -6.50
C ARG A 61 11.36 -8.01 -6.48
N PHE A 62 12.16 -9.08 -6.54
CA PHE A 62 13.63 -8.99 -6.54
C PHE A 62 14.19 -8.11 -5.39
N GLY A 63 13.73 -8.38 -4.17
CA GLY A 63 14.15 -7.62 -2.98
C GLY A 63 13.60 -6.20 -2.89
N ASN A 64 12.59 -5.85 -3.71
CA ASN A 64 11.91 -4.54 -3.67
C ASN A 64 10.40 -4.71 -3.68
N MET A 65 9.67 -3.62 -3.40
CA MET A 65 8.23 -3.56 -3.58
C MET A 65 7.81 -3.77 -5.05
N ALA A 66 6.56 -4.15 -5.25
CA ALA A 66 5.96 -4.21 -6.58
C ALA A 66 5.83 -2.80 -7.19
N ALA A 67 6.04 -2.71 -8.50
CA ALA A 67 5.97 -1.45 -9.25
C ALA A 67 4.66 -0.68 -9.00
N ALA A 68 3.54 -1.38 -8.82
CA ALA A 68 2.24 -0.77 -8.49
C ALA A 68 2.27 0.06 -7.20
N LEU A 69 2.88 -0.45 -6.12
CA LEU A 69 2.97 0.29 -4.86
C LEU A 69 3.95 1.45 -5.01
N LYS A 70 5.09 1.23 -5.68
CA LYS A 70 6.08 2.29 -5.93
C LYS A 70 5.47 3.43 -6.74
N TYR A 71 4.75 3.11 -7.81
CA TYR A 71 4.06 4.09 -8.66
C TYR A 71 3.05 4.92 -7.89
N PHE A 72 2.25 4.29 -7.03
CA PHE A 72 1.31 5.00 -6.16
C PHE A 72 2.03 5.97 -5.20
N LEU A 73 3.12 5.52 -4.56
CA LEU A 73 3.90 6.37 -3.65
C LEU A 73 4.58 7.53 -4.38
N ASP A 74 5.05 7.33 -5.61
CA ASP A 74 5.64 8.40 -6.43
C ASP A 74 4.62 9.50 -6.76
N GLY A 75 3.33 9.14 -6.83
CA GLY A 75 2.21 10.08 -6.95
C GLY A 75 1.91 10.93 -5.71
N THR A 76 2.64 10.74 -4.59
CA THR A 76 2.36 11.43 -3.32
C THR A 76 3.17 12.72 -3.12
N SER A 77 3.85 13.24 -4.14
CA SER A 77 4.68 14.45 -4.06
C SER A 77 3.93 15.66 -3.47
N GLY A 78 2.66 15.86 -3.84
CA GLY A 78 1.82 16.92 -3.28
C GLY A 78 1.53 16.77 -1.79
N LEU A 79 1.47 15.54 -1.26
CA LEU A 79 1.37 15.28 0.19
C LEU A 79 2.69 15.56 0.89
N TRP A 80 3.81 15.20 0.26
CA TRP A 80 5.16 15.47 0.78
C TRP A 80 5.42 16.96 0.92
N MET A 81 5.12 17.77 -0.10
CA MET A 81 5.30 19.23 -0.05
C MET A 81 4.50 19.90 1.07
N LYS A 82 3.36 19.32 1.45
CA LYS A 82 2.49 19.81 2.54
C LYS A 82 2.86 19.23 3.91
N ALA A 83 3.92 18.42 3.99
CA ALA A 83 4.26 17.61 5.16
C ALA A 83 3.06 16.77 5.69
N ALA A 84 2.12 16.40 4.82
CA ALA A 84 0.83 15.82 5.23
C ALA A 84 0.97 14.44 5.88
N LEU A 85 2.10 13.75 5.67
CA LEU A 85 2.40 12.45 6.27
C LEU A 85 3.39 12.54 7.44
N ALA A 86 3.93 13.73 7.73
CA ALA A 86 4.90 13.91 8.80
C ALA A 86 4.30 13.52 10.16
N GLY A 87 5.06 12.76 10.97
CA GLY A 87 4.64 12.32 12.29
C GLY A 87 3.63 11.16 12.32
N LYS A 88 3.11 10.70 11.17
CA LYS A 88 2.23 9.53 11.11
C LYS A 88 3.08 8.25 11.22
N PRO A 89 2.85 7.37 12.21
CA PRO A 89 3.56 6.10 12.30
C PRO A 89 3.27 5.23 11.08
N ALA A 90 4.27 4.48 10.61
CA ALA A 90 4.15 3.56 9.49
C ALA A 90 4.80 2.22 9.82
N GLY A 91 4.14 1.14 9.42
CA GLY A 91 4.67 -0.22 9.41
C GLY A 91 4.56 -0.83 8.02
N VAL A 92 5.46 -1.75 7.70
CA VAL A 92 5.49 -2.44 6.42
C VAL A 92 5.40 -3.95 6.60
N PHE A 93 4.84 -4.64 5.61
CA PHE A 93 4.83 -6.11 5.59
C PHE A 93 5.01 -6.62 4.15
N THR A 94 5.74 -7.73 4.02
CA THR A 94 6.00 -8.35 2.72
C THR A 94 5.53 -9.81 2.68
N SER A 95 5.59 -10.41 1.50
CA SER A 95 5.43 -11.85 1.30
C SER A 95 6.38 -12.35 0.22
N THR A 96 7.05 -13.47 0.50
CA THR A 96 7.96 -14.17 -0.42
C THR A 96 7.50 -15.61 -0.62
N SER A 97 7.99 -16.28 -1.67
CA SER A 97 7.76 -17.72 -1.89
C SER A 97 8.83 -18.61 -1.22
N SER A 98 10.01 -18.07 -0.92
CA SER A 98 11.11 -18.78 -0.24
C SER A 98 11.48 -18.12 1.09
N MET A 99 12.15 -18.89 1.96
CA MET A 99 12.52 -18.46 3.31
C MET A 99 13.45 -17.23 3.32
N HIS A 100 14.40 -17.15 2.38
CA HIS A 100 15.35 -16.03 2.26
C HIS A 100 15.12 -15.19 1.00
N GLY A 101 13.88 -15.19 0.48
CA GLY A 101 13.51 -14.53 -0.77
C GLY A 101 13.32 -13.02 -0.69
N GLY A 102 13.92 -12.35 0.31
CA GLY A 102 13.76 -10.92 0.57
C GLY A 102 12.76 -10.56 1.67
N GLN A 103 12.51 -11.46 2.64
CA GLN A 103 11.59 -11.17 3.75
C GLN A 103 12.00 -9.93 4.57
N GLU A 104 13.31 -9.66 4.63
CA GLU A 104 13.89 -8.53 5.35
C GLU A 104 14.20 -7.33 4.44
N THR A 105 14.59 -7.56 3.19
CA THR A 105 15.15 -6.50 2.33
C THR A 105 14.12 -5.71 1.52
N THR A 106 12.86 -6.15 1.47
CA THR A 106 11.88 -5.64 0.50
C THR A 106 11.38 -4.22 0.78
N LEU A 107 11.15 -3.88 2.05
CA LEU A 107 10.40 -2.69 2.49
C LEU A 107 11.01 -2.09 3.76
#